data_AF-A0A6S7BPW0-F1
#
_entry.id   AF-A0A6S7BPW0-F1
#
_cell.length_a   1.000
_cell.length_b   1.000
_cell.length_c   1.000
_cell.angle_alpha   90.00
_cell.angle_beta   90.00
_cell.angle_gamma   90.00
#
_symmetry.space_group_name_H-M   'P 1'
#
loop_
_entity.id
_entity.type
_entity.pdbx_description
1 polymer ?
#
loop_
_entity_poly.entity_id
_entity_poly.type
_entity_poly.pdbx_seq_one_letter_code
_entity_poly.pdbx_strand_id
1 'polypeptide(L)' 'MNTMATARQWSQARLRVKDVIEGPNIDIDRFVADVAQHGRLSPELLAAFPLLTQNGLVQRVEAAVRAALLTNIKEGAS' A
#
# COMPACT_ATOMS: atom_id res chain seq x y z
N MET A 1 1.28 -8.62 15.02
CA MET A 1 0.45 -7.54 15.61
C MET A 1 -0.52 -7.11 14.51
N ASN A 2 -1.75 -7.64 14.51
CA ASN A 2 -2.78 -7.26 13.54
C ASN A 2 -3.48 -5.99 14.03
N THR A 3 -2.80 -4.85 13.91
CA THR A 3 -3.42 -3.56 14.18
C THR A 3 -4.21 -3.18 12.92
N MET A 4 -5.54 -3.17 13.00
CA MET A 4 -6.37 -2.71 11.88
C MET A 4 -5.99 -1.26 11.54
N ALA A 5 -5.60 -1.02 10.29
CA ALA A 5 -5.30 0.31 9.80
C ALA A 5 -6.55 1.21 9.90
N THR A 6 -6.37 2.44 10.35
CA THR A 6 -7.44 3.44 10.37
C THR A 6 -7.85 3.86 8.96
N ALA A 7 -9.06 4.41 8.80
CA ALA A 7 -9.51 4.97 7.51
C ALA A 7 -8.56 6.05 6.97
N ARG A 8 -7.92 6.84 7.85
CA ARG A 8 -6.90 7.83 7.49
C ARG A 8 -5.64 7.14 6.93
N GLN A 9 -5.12 6.13 7.62
CA GLN A 9 -3.95 5.37 7.16
C GLN A 9 -4.22 4.68 5.82
N TRP A 10 -5.42 4.12 5.65
CA TRP A 10 -5.84 3.50 4.39
C TRP A 10 -5.88 4.51 3.25
N SER A 11 -6.48 5.68 3.49
CA SER A 11 -6.56 6.75 2.49
C SER A 11 -5.17 7.26 2.11
N GLN A 12 -4.26 7.41 3.08
CA GLN A 12 -2.87 7.78 2.85
C GLN A 12 -2.10 6.71 2.07
N ALA A 13 -2.32 5.42 2.39
CA ALA A 13 -1.71 4.32 1.65
C ALA A 13 -2.16 4.34 0.18
N ARG A 14 -3.46 4.54 -0.07
CA ARG A 14 -3.99 4.66 -1.43
C ARG A 14 -3.35 5.81 -2.20
N LEU A 15 -3.28 7.01 -1.60
CA LEU A 15 -2.66 8.18 -2.23
C LEU A 15 -1.19 7.92 -2.58
N ARG A 16 -0.41 7.38 -1.64
CA ARG A 16 1.01 7.08 -1.89
C ARG A 16 1.22 6.01 -2.94
N VAL A 17 0.33 5.01 -3.04
CA VAL A 17 0.41 4.01 -4.11
C VAL A 17 0.09 4.65 -5.47
N LYS A 18 -0.83 5.62 -5.53
CA LYS A 18 -1.12 6.38 -6.76
C LYS A 18 0.05 7.21 -7.27
N ASP A 19 0.96 7.62 -6.38
CA ASP A 19 2.21 8.30 -6.78
C ASP A 19 3.22 7.32 -7.41
N VAL A 20 2.99 6.01 -7.30
CA VAL A 20 3.85 4.95 -7.84
C VAL A 20 3.24 4.34 -9.11
N ILE A 21 1.93 4.12 -9.12
CA ILE A 21 1.20 3.45 -10.20
C ILE A 21 -0.14 4.11 -10.46
N GLU A 22 -0.56 4.13 -11.73
CA GLU A 22 -1.92 4.48 -12.10
C GLU A 22 -2.84 3.26 -12.01
N GLY A 23 -4.10 3.48 -11.60
CA GLY A 23 -5.08 2.42 -11.52
C GLY A 23 -6.34 2.82 -10.75
N PRO A 24 -7.40 2.01 -10.86
CA PRO A 24 -8.63 2.26 -10.12
C PRO A 24 -8.41 2.03 -8.61
N ASN A 25 -9.15 2.77 -7.79
CA ASN A 25 -9.03 2.68 -6.33
C ASN A 25 -9.21 1.24 -5.82
N ILE A 26 -10.09 0.46 -6.45
CA ILE A 26 -10.38 -0.91 -6.04
C ILE A 26 -9.16 -1.83 -6.13
N ASP A 27 -8.34 -1.68 -7.17
CA ASP A 27 -7.13 -2.49 -7.33
C ASP A 27 -6.05 -2.05 -6.35
N ILE A 28 -5.92 -0.73 -6.18
CA ILE A 28 -5.00 -0.17 -5.19
C ILE A 28 -5.37 -0.62 -3.77
N ASP A 29 -6.64 -0.65 -3.43
CA ASP A 29 -7.10 -1.14 -2.13
C ASP A 29 -6.76 -2.61 -1.92
N ARG A 30 -6.78 -3.44 -2.97
CA ARG A 30 -6.32 -4.83 -2.89
C ARG A 30 -4.83 -4.90 -2.57
N PHE A 31 -4.00 -4.03 -3.16
CA PHE A 31 -2.57 -3.96 -2.86
C PHE A 31 -2.32 -3.53 -1.41
N VAL A 32 -3.06 -2.51 -0.95
CA VAL A 32 -2.99 -2.03 0.43
C VAL A 32 -3.38 -3.14 1.41
N ALA A 33 -4.47 -3.85 1.15
CA ALA A 33 -4.94 -4.95 1.99
C ALA A 33 -3.93 -6.09 2.09
N ASP A 34 -3.38 -6.50 0.96
CA ASP A 34 -2.43 -7.61 0.87
C ASP A 34 -1.14 -7.30 1.63
N VAL A 35 -0.59 -6.09 1.45
CA VAL A 35 0.60 -5.63 2.19
C VAL A 35 0.28 -5.41 3.67
N ALA A 36 -0.91 -4.92 4.03
CA ALA A 36 -1.30 -4.78 5.44
C ALA A 36 -1.40 -6.14 6.16
N GLN A 37 -1.86 -7.17 5.45
CA GLN A 37 -2.07 -8.51 6.01
C GLN A 37 -0.79 -9.36 6.01
N HIS A 38 0.01 -9.28 4.94
CA HIS A 38 1.14 -10.18 4.71
C HIS A 38 2.51 -9.47 4.69
N GLY A 39 2.53 -8.14 4.71
CA GLY A 39 3.74 -7.33 4.64
C GLY A 39 4.34 -7.17 3.24
N ARG A 40 3.78 -7.85 2.24
CA ARG A 40 4.23 -7.90 0.84
C ARG A 40 3.06 -8.20 -0.10
N LEU A 41 3.24 -7.96 -1.40
CA LEU A 41 2.28 -8.39 -2.41
C LEU A 41 2.37 -9.91 -2.63
N SER A 42 1.23 -10.57 -2.71
CA SER A 42 1.08 -12.00 -2.92
C SER A 42 1.42 -12.38 -4.36
N PRO A 43 1.93 -13.60 -4.60
CA PRO A 43 2.21 -14.10 -5.94
C PRO A 43 0.98 -14.11 -6.85
N GLU A 44 -0.20 -14.38 -6.28
CA GLU A 44 -1.49 -14.38 -6.98
C GLU A 44 -1.82 -13.00 -7.53
N LEU A 45 -1.60 -11.97 -6.72
CA LEU A 45 -1.83 -10.59 -7.10
C LEU A 45 -0.78 -10.10 -8.11
N LEU A 46 0.49 -10.51 -7.97
CA LEU A 46 1.52 -10.23 -8.97
C LEU A 46 1.23 -10.90 -10.32
N ALA A 47 0.65 -12.10 -10.32
CA ALA A 47 0.20 -12.77 -11.54
C ALA A 47 -0.98 -12.05 -12.21
N ALA A 48 -1.90 -11.49 -11.41
CA ALA A 48 -3.03 -10.70 -11.91
C ALA A 48 -2.60 -9.32 -12.44
N PHE A 49 -1.50 -8.76 -11.94
CA PHE A 49 -0.98 -7.45 -12.34
C PHE A 49 0.51 -7.54 -12.77
N PRO A 50 0.83 -8.15 -13.92
CA PRO A 50 2.21 -8.38 -14.35
C PRO A 50 3.03 -7.09 -14.48
N LEU A 51 2.39 -5.96 -14.78
CA LEU A 51 3.06 -4.66 -14.90
C LEU A 51 3.76 -4.24 -13.60
N LEU A 52 3.28 -4.66 -12.42
CA LEU A 52 3.92 -4.37 -11.14
C LEU A 52 5.29 -5.03 -11.00
N THR A 53 5.54 -6.11 -11.72
CA THR A 53 6.83 -6.83 -11.66
C THR A 53 7.95 -6.11 -12.40
N GLN A 54 7.61 -5.08 -13.18
CA GLN A 54 8.56 -4.31 -13.96
C GLN A 54 9.13 -3.13 -13.15
N ASN A 55 10.36 -2.72 -13.46
CA ASN A 55 10.96 -1.47 -12.98
C ASN A 55 10.95 -1.27 -11.45
N GLY A 56 10.95 -2.36 -10.69
CA GLY A 56 10.93 -2.32 -9.22
C GLY A 56 9.63 -1.77 -8.62
N LEU A 57 8.52 -1.80 -9.36
CA LEU A 57 7.23 -1.27 -8.87
C LEU A 57 6.72 -2.03 -7.65
N VAL A 58 6.91 -3.36 -7.58
CA VAL A 58 6.58 -4.16 -6.36
C VAL A 58 7.18 -3.52 -5.11
N GLN A 59 8.50 -3.30 -5.11
CA GLN A 59 9.21 -2.78 -3.94
C GLN A 59 8.73 -1.37 -3.58
N ARG A 60 8.45 -0.54 -4.59
CA ARG A 60 7.96 0.83 -4.39
C ARG A 60 6.53 0.85 -3.83
N VAL A 61 5.63 0.03 -4.35
CA VAL A 61 4.24 -0.10 -3.84
C VAL A 61 4.25 -0.59 -2.41
N GLU A 62 4.98 -1.66 -2.12
CA GLU A 62 5.06 -2.19 -0.76
C GLU A 62 5.67 -1.19 0.23
N ALA A 63 6.72 -0.47 -0.17
CA ALA A 63 7.34 0.57 0.65
C ALA A 63 6.36 1.73 0.92
N ALA A 64 5.62 2.17 -0.11
CA ALA A 64 4.61 3.22 0.02
C ALA A 64 3.51 2.83 1.02
N VAL A 65 2.99 1.60 0.93
CA VAL A 65 1.97 1.08 1.86
C VAL A 65 2.54 0.98 3.27
N ARG A 66 3.68 0.31 3.46
CA ARG A 66 4.29 0.17 4.81
C ARG A 66 4.56 1.53 5.45
N ALA A 67 5.08 2.49 4.68
CA ALA A 67 5.30 3.84 5.18
C ALA A 67 4.01 4.51 5.63
N ALA A 68 2.90 4.34 4.89
CA ALA A 68 1.61 4.93 5.26
C ALA A 68 1.02 4.30 6.52
N LEU A 69 1.15 2.98 6.67
CA LEU A 69 0.62 2.25 7.82
C LEU A 69 1.45 2.48 9.10
N LEU A 70 2.77 2.67 8.97
CA LEU A 70 3.66 3.00 10.09
C LEU A 70 3.62 4.48 10.50
N THR A 71 3.01 5.35 9.68
CA THR A 71 2.84 6.77 10.00
C THR A 71 1.81 6.92 11.13
N ASN A 72 2.26 6.70 12.37
CA ASN A 72 1.65 7.24 13.59
C ASN A 72 2.34 8.59 13.87
N ILE A 73 1.98 9.62 13.10
CA ILE A 73 2.59 10.95 13.22
C ILE A 73 1.46 11.90 13.62
N LYS A 74 1.31 12.16 14.92
CA LYS A 74 1.90 13.35 15.58
C LYS A 74 1.46 14.67 14.94
N GLU A 75 0.16 14.85 14.76
CA GLU A 75 -0.43 16.18 14.60
C GLU A 75 -1.18 16.51 15.88
N GLY A 76 -0.46 17.10 16.83
CA GLY A 76 -0.99 17.45 18.16
C GLY A 76 0.05 18.02 19.11
N ALA A 77 1.17 18.53 18.59
CA ALA A 77 2.17 19.23 19.38
C ALA A 77 2.80 20.32 18.49
N SER A 78 2.08 21.43 18.35
CA SER A 78 2.62 22.75 18.01
C SER A 78 1.70 23.78 18.62
#